data_AF-A0A924WVM5-F1
#
_entry.id   AF-A0A924WVM5-F1
#
_cell.length_a   1.000
_cell.length_b   1.000
_cell.length_c   1.000
_cell.angle_alpha   90.00
_cell.angle_beta   90.00
_cell.angle_gamma   90.00
#
_symmetry.space_group_name_H-M   'P 1'
#
loop_
_entity.id
_entity.type
_entity.pdbx_description
1 polymer ?
#
loop_
_entity_poly.entity_id
_entity_poly.type
_entity_poly.pdbx_seq_one_letter_code
_entity_poly.pdbx_strand_id
1 'polypeptide(L)'
;RRLCFVGITRAQQRIIFSRAFARTLMGRRERTGLKALLEKSTDPDKPELANVKELINSAAEYDQEHPEGTLEDYLAQISLMSDVDKIRDGAGAITLMTLHAAKGLEFPVVAMIGMEEGILPHARARTDMNQLEEERRLCFVGITRAQQRIIFSRAFARTLMGRRERTVPSPFLREMPAELIEITDKTGLDFDRDTSEGAADSQNFRSGQMVRHPTFGLGRIAEIQEMGRHTRAIVEFTRAGRKTLILEYAQLEPLG
;
A
#
# COMPACT_ATOMS: atom_id res chain seq x y z
N ARG A 1 0.11 13.17 -46.95
CA ARG A 1 0.39 12.74 -45.54
C ARG A 1 -0.44 11.55 -45.06
N ARG A 2 -1.70 11.33 -45.50
CA ARG A 2 -2.49 10.13 -45.11
C ARG A 2 -2.09 8.82 -45.81
N LEU A 3 -1.49 8.86 -47.00
CA LEU A 3 -1.04 7.65 -47.72
C LEU A 3 0.22 6.97 -47.11
N CYS A 4 1.11 7.71 -46.44
CA CYS A 4 2.28 7.11 -45.79
C CYS A 4 1.92 6.28 -44.55
N PHE A 5 0.88 6.68 -43.80
CA PHE A 5 0.50 5.99 -42.56
C PHE A 5 -0.12 4.61 -42.84
N VAL A 6 -0.92 4.50 -43.89
CA VAL A 6 -1.53 3.23 -44.35
C VAL A 6 -0.48 2.29 -44.97
N GLY A 7 0.54 2.85 -45.64
CA GLY A 7 1.68 2.07 -46.14
C GLY A 7 2.51 1.45 -45.03
N ILE A 8 2.71 2.18 -43.91
CA ILE A 8 3.41 1.68 -42.73
C ILE A 8 2.62 0.56 -42.05
N THR A 9 1.30 0.70 -41.86
CA THR A 9 0.47 -0.36 -41.24
C THR A 9 0.33 -1.61 -42.11
N ARG A 10 0.20 -1.49 -43.43
CA ARG A 10 0.18 -2.66 -44.34
C ARG A 10 1.55 -3.35 -44.47
N ALA A 11 2.66 -2.59 -44.44
CA ALA A 11 4.00 -3.16 -44.34
C ALA A 11 4.26 -3.81 -42.97
N GLN A 12 3.63 -3.31 -41.90
CA GLN A 12 3.72 -3.87 -40.55
C GLN A 12 3.01 -5.23 -40.39
N GLN A 13 2.00 -5.53 -41.20
CA GLN A 13 1.32 -6.84 -41.21
C GLN A 13 2.11 -7.92 -41.94
N ARG A 14 2.84 -7.58 -43.02
CA ARG A 14 3.63 -8.57 -43.81
C ARG A 14 4.94 -9.02 -43.15
N ILE A 15 5.44 -8.30 -42.15
CA ILE A 15 6.69 -8.63 -41.45
C ILE A 15 6.48 -9.65 -40.32
N ILE A 16 5.23 -9.94 -39.98
CA ILE A 16 4.87 -10.82 -38.85
C ILE A 16 5.19 -12.30 -39.14
N PHE A 17 5.43 -12.69 -40.39
CA PHE A 17 5.39 -14.11 -40.80
C PHE A 17 6.72 -14.86 -40.99
N SER A 18 7.91 -14.31 -40.69
CA SER A 18 9.15 -15.13 -40.84
C SER A 18 10.42 -14.69 -40.12
N ARG A 19 10.39 -13.81 -39.11
CA ARG A 19 11.62 -13.34 -38.43
C ARG A 19 11.45 -13.23 -36.93
N ALA A 20 12.47 -13.69 -36.20
CA ALA A 20 12.64 -13.58 -34.75
C ALA A 20 12.03 -12.28 -34.19
N PHE A 21 11.20 -12.42 -33.16
CA PHE A 21 10.37 -11.35 -32.61
C PHE A 21 11.19 -10.15 -32.13
N ALA A 22 12.35 -10.37 -31.49
CA ALA A 22 13.26 -9.31 -31.07
C ALA A 22 13.74 -8.46 -32.26
N ARG A 23 13.95 -9.08 -33.42
CA ARG A 23 14.32 -8.41 -34.68
C ARG A 23 13.16 -7.57 -35.23
N THR A 24 11.92 -8.04 -35.07
CA THR A 24 10.71 -7.31 -35.45
C THR A 24 10.49 -6.09 -34.56
N LEU A 25 10.71 -6.20 -33.25
CA LEU A 25 10.65 -5.07 -32.31
C LEU A 25 11.72 -4.02 -32.60
N MET A 26 12.98 -4.45 -32.81
CA MET A 26 14.06 -3.54 -33.19
C MET A 26 13.77 -2.81 -34.50
N GLY A 27 13.32 -3.54 -35.53
CA GLY A 27 12.95 -2.94 -36.81
C GLY A 27 11.77 -1.97 -36.70
N ARG A 28 10.79 -2.25 -35.83
CA ARG A 28 9.69 -1.31 -35.55
C ARG A 28 10.18 -0.06 -34.83
N ARG A 29 11.04 -0.19 -33.81
CA ARG A 29 11.61 0.93 -33.05
C ARG A 29 12.32 1.95 -33.94
N GLU A 30 13.03 1.47 -34.96
CA GLU A 30 13.73 2.33 -35.93
C GLU A 30 12.74 2.99 -36.92
N ARG A 31 11.76 2.24 -37.43
CA ARG A 31 10.80 2.73 -38.43
C ARG A 31 9.74 3.67 -37.87
N THR A 32 9.38 3.55 -36.59
CA THR A 32 8.42 4.45 -35.93
C THR A 32 9.04 5.75 -35.44
N GLY A 33 10.37 5.90 -35.55
CA GLY A 33 11.10 7.04 -34.99
C GLY A 33 11.19 7.03 -33.47
N LEU A 34 10.74 5.94 -32.81
CA LEU A 34 10.74 5.81 -31.35
C LEU A 34 12.16 5.91 -30.77
N LYS A 35 13.17 5.37 -31.46
CA LYS A 35 14.58 5.53 -31.08
C LYS A 35 15.00 7.01 -31.03
N ALA A 36 14.68 7.78 -32.08
CA ALA A 36 15.04 9.18 -32.17
C ALA A 36 14.28 10.07 -31.16
N LEU A 37 13.05 9.68 -30.78
CA LEU A 37 12.27 10.35 -29.74
C LEU A 37 12.86 10.11 -28.34
N LEU A 38 13.24 8.86 -28.04
CA LEU A 38 13.86 8.50 -26.76
C LEU A 38 15.29 9.07 -26.62
N GLU A 39 16.04 9.17 -27.71
CA GLU A 39 17.39 9.75 -27.71
C GLU A 39 17.39 11.27 -27.50
N LYS A 40 16.31 11.96 -27.88
CA LYS A 40 16.09 13.39 -27.64
C LYS A 40 15.61 13.74 -26.22
N SER A 41 15.30 12.74 -25.39
CA SER A 41 15.00 12.96 -23.98
C SER A 41 16.20 13.60 -23.28
N THR A 42 15.95 14.63 -22.47
CA THR A 42 16.96 15.43 -21.75
C THR A 42 17.32 14.84 -20.39
N ASP A 43 16.70 13.73 -20.00
CA ASP A 43 17.00 13.02 -18.77
C ASP A 43 18.37 12.32 -18.87
N PRO A 44 19.32 12.59 -17.95
CA PRO A 44 20.64 11.96 -17.93
C PRO A 44 20.61 10.44 -17.69
N ASP A 45 19.58 9.91 -17.02
CA ASP A 45 19.49 8.48 -16.66
C ASP A 45 18.67 7.65 -17.66
N LYS A 46 17.97 8.30 -18.60
CA LYS A 46 17.15 7.71 -19.68
C LYS A 46 16.42 6.40 -19.30
N PRO A 47 15.63 6.38 -18.20
CA PRO A 47 14.96 5.17 -17.72
C PRO A 47 14.05 4.53 -18.77
N GLU A 48 13.46 5.32 -19.67
CA GLU A 48 12.60 4.84 -20.75
C GLU A 48 13.39 4.03 -21.79
N LEU A 49 14.64 4.41 -22.06
CA LEU A 49 15.51 3.68 -22.97
C LEU A 49 15.95 2.36 -22.35
N ALA A 50 16.20 2.35 -21.04
CA ALA A 50 16.51 1.13 -20.28
C ALA A 50 15.33 0.15 -20.31
N ASN A 51 14.11 0.64 -20.04
CA ASN A 51 12.89 -0.18 -20.09
C ASN A 51 12.63 -0.78 -21.49
N VAL A 52 12.86 0.00 -22.55
CA VAL A 52 12.71 -0.50 -23.93
C VAL A 52 13.77 -1.54 -24.27
N LYS A 53 15.01 -1.38 -23.79
CA LYS A 53 16.06 -2.39 -23.96
C LYS A 53 15.71 -3.67 -23.22
N GLU A 54 15.19 -3.57 -22.00
CA GLU A 54 14.76 -4.72 -21.21
C GLU A 54 13.64 -5.50 -21.90
N LEU A 55 12.66 -4.80 -22.48
CA LEU A 55 11.62 -5.43 -23.29
C LEU A 55 12.17 -6.18 -24.51
N ILE A 56 13.21 -5.65 -25.15
CA ILE A 56 13.88 -6.32 -26.29
C ILE A 56 14.69 -7.53 -25.81
N ASN A 57 15.32 -7.45 -24.64
CA ASN A 57 16.07 -8.56 -24.06
C ASN A 57 15.11 -9.71 -23.69
N SER A 58 14.04 -9.41 -22.97
CA SER A 58 12.99 -10.40 -22.62
C SER A 58 12.37 -11.04 -23.87
N ALA A 59 12.14 -10.26 -24.92
CA ALA A 59 11.71 -10.76 -26.23
C ALA A 59 12.72 -11.73 -26.87
N ALA A 60 14.01 -11.42 -26.76
CA ALA A 60 15.09 -12.22 -27.33
C ALA A 60 15.35 -13.51 -26.54
N GLU A 61 15.12 -13.49 -25.23
CA GLU A 61 15.13 -14.68 -24.37
C GLU A 61 13.95 -15.60 -24.73
N TYR A 62 12.75 -15.04 -24.89
CA TYR A 62 11.58 -15.80 -25.31
C TYR A 62 11.77 -16.47 -26.68
N ASP A 63 12.32 -15.75 -27.67
CA ASP A 63 12.66 -16.30 -29.00
C ASP A 63 13.63 -17.50 -28.91
N GLN A 64 14.52 -17.53 -27.92
CA GLN A 64 15.49 -18.63 -27.73
C GLN A 64 14.84 -19.84 -27.07
N GLU A 65 13.98 -19.62 -26.09
CA GLU A 65 13.29 -20.69 -25.35
C GLU A 65 12.12 -21.28 -26.14
N HIS A 66 11.51 -20.50 -27.03
CA HIS A 66 10.33 -20.88 -27.81
C HIS A 66 10.55 -20.66 -29.31
N PRO A 67 11.31 -21.55 -30.00
CA PRO A 67 11.66 -21.38 -31.42
C PRO A 67 10.46 -21.32 -32.37
N GLU A 68 9.32 -21.91 -31.99
CA GLU A 68 8.06 -21.93 -32.73
C GLU A 68 7.02 -20.93 -32.16
N GLY A 69 7.39 -20.15 -31.14
CA GLY A 69 6.49 -19.20 -30.48
C GLY A 69 6.14 -18.01 -31.36
N THR A 70 4.90 -17.54 -31.29
CA THR A 70 4.46 -16.35 -32.04
C THR A 70 4.55 -15.08 -31.19
N LEU A 71 4.48 -13.92 -31.85
CA LEU A 71 4.34 -12.63 -31.18
C LEU A 71 3.07 -12.57 -30.31
N GLU A 72 1.98 -13.20 -30.74
CA GLU A 72 0.73 -13.25 -29.97
C GLU A 72 0.93 -14.05 -28.67
N ASP A 73 1.66 -15.17 -28.74
CA ASP A 73 2.00 -16.00 -27.58
C ASP A 73 2.90 -15.24 -26.59
N TYR A 74 3.90 -14.51 -27.07
CA TYR A 74 4.74 -13.65 -26.23
C TYR A 74 3.93 -12.53 -25.53
N LEU A 75 3.04 -11.85 -26.27
CA LEU A 75 2.19 -10.81 -25.68
C LEU A 75 1.22 -11.38 -24.66
N ALA A 76 0.69 -12.58 -24.91
CA ALA A 76 -0.11 -13.30 -23.93
C ALA A 76 0.70 -13.61 -22.67
N GLN A 77 1.94 -14.12 -22.82
CA GLN A 77 2.82 -14.42 -21.69
C GLN A 77 3.18 -13.18 -20.87
N ILE A 78 3.57 -12.07 -21.50
CA ILE A 78 3.87 -10.82 -20.75
C ILE A 78 2.62 -10.29 -20.04
N SER A 79 1.45 -10.45 -20.66
CA SER A 79 0.19 -10.02 -20.04
C SER A 79 -0.19 -10.92 -18.85
N LEU A 80 0.32 -12.15 -18.81
CA LEU A 80 0.11 -13.13 -17.75
C LEU A 80 1.21 -13.11 -16.68
N MET A 81 2.39 -12.57 -17.00
CA MET A 81 3.49 -12.42 -16.05
C MET A 81 3.11 -11.43 -14.95
N SER A 82 3.14 -11.93 -13.72
CA SER A 82 2.91 -11.13 -12.52
C SER A 82 4.23 -10.51 -12.04
N ASP A 83 4.17 -9.40 -11.30
CA ASP A 83 5.36 -8.81 -10.67
C ASP A 83 6.07 -9.78 -9.70
N VAL A 84 5.36 -10.84 -9.28
CA VAL A 84 5.85 -11.93 -8.42
C VAL A 84 6.83 -12.84 -9.16
N ASP A 85 6.64 -13.05 -10.48
CA ASP A 85 7.50 -13.94 -11.29
C ASP A 85 8.91 -13.34 -11.55
N LYS A 86 9.10 -12.06 -11.21
CA LYS A 86 10.38 -11.34 -11.29
C LYS A 86 11.19 -11.42 -9.99
N ILE A 87 10.67 -12.03 -8.93
CA ILE A 87 11.41 -12.21 -7.67
C ILE A 87 12.50 -13.25 -7.93
N ARG A 88 13.70 -12.77 -8.27
CA ARG A 88 14.87 -13.63 -8.51
C ARG A 88 15.37 -14.16 -7.17
N ASP A 89 15.20 -15.46 -6.95
CA ASP A 89 15.87 -16.16 -5.85
C ASP A 89 17.40 -16.01 -5.98
N GLY A 90 18.05 -15.55 -4.92
CA GLY A 90 19.52 -15.53 -4.82
C GLY A 90 20.23 -14.19 -5.04
N ALA A 91 19.52 -13.09 -5.31
CA ALA A 91 20.17 -11.79 -5.56
C ALA A 91 20.64 -11.02 -4.31
N GLY A 92 20.51 -11.57 -3.10
CA GLY A 92 20.85 -10.88 -1.84
C GLY A 92 20.06 -9.58 -1.61
N ALA A 93 18.92 -9.44 -2.29
CA ALA A 93 18.08 -8.24 -2.25
C ALA A 93 16.90 -8.41 -1.29
N ILE A 94 16.38 -7.28 -0.78
CA ILE A 94 15.14 -7.25 -0.01
C ILE A 94 13.98 -7.08 -0.98
N THR A 95 12.98 -7.94 -0.89
CA THR A 95 11.78 -7.85 -1.71
C THR A 95 10.77 -6.90 -1.06
N LEU A 96 10.37 -5.86 -1.79
CA LEU A 96 9.29 -4.96 -1.40
C LEU A 96 8.07 -5.24 -2.26
N MET A 97 6.92 -5.41 -1.62
CA MET A 97 5.66 -5.65 -2.30
C MET A 97 4.48 -5.17 -1.45
N THR A 98 3.30 -5.13 -2.05
CA THR A 98 2.05 -4.87 -1.32
C THR A 98 1.57 -6.16 -0.63
N LEU A 99 0.74 -6.03 0.42
CA LEU A 99 0.14 -7.21 1.09
C LEU A 99 -0.65 -8.10 0.14
N HIS A 100 -1.32 -7.52 -0.86
CA HIS A 100 -2.07 -8.26 -1.87
C HIS A 100 -1.15 -9.12 -2.75
N ALA A 101 0.00 -8.58 -3.15
CA ALA A 101 0.99 -9.29 -3.97
C ALA A 101 1.70 -10.40 -3.19
N ALA A 102 1.71 -10.35 -1.86
CA ALA A 102 2.32 -11.37 -1.01
C ALA A 102 1.50 -12.66 -0.91
N LYS A 103 0.26 -12.69 -1.40
CA LYS A 103 -0.63 -13.85 -1.30
C LYS A 103 -0.02 -15.07 -2.01
N GLY A 104 0.10 -16.17 -1.28
CA GLY A 104 0.67 -17.42 -1.80
C GLY A 104 2.20 -17.50 -1.74
N LEU A 105 2.87 -16.44 -1.30
CA LEU A 105 4.31 -16.42 -1.03
C LEU A 105 4.61 -16.64 0.45
N GLU A 106 5.80 -17.11 0.75
CA GLU A 106 6.28 -17.25 2.13
C GLU A 106 7.74 -16.87 2.21
N PHE A 107 8.14 -16.26 3.33
CA PHE A 107 9.50 -15.77 3.54
C PHE A 107 9.98 -16.15 4.94
N PRO A 108 11.28 -16.43 5.13
CA PRO A 108 11.84 -16.68 6.46
C PRO A 108 11.56 -15.53 7.43
N VAL A 109 11.72 -14.29 6.96
CA VAL A 109 11.49 -13.07 7.72
C VAL A 109 10.61 -12.11 6.94
N VAL A 110 9.56 -11.57 7.58
CA VAL A 110 8.67 -10.57 7.00
C VAL A 110 8.66 -9.31 7.85
N ALA A 111 8.76 -8.15 7.21
CA ALA A 111 8.56 -6.87 7.85
C ALA A 111 7.28 -6.22 7.33
N MET A 112 6.24 -6.14 8.17
CA MET A 112 5.02 -5.38 7.90
C MET A 112 5.21 -3.93 8.37
N ILE A 113 5.18 -3.01 7.43
CA ILE A 113 5.43 -1.59 7.68
C ILE A 113 4.14 -0.77 7.62
N GLY A 114 4.09 0.31 8.40
CA GLY A 114 2.93 1.21 8.42
C GLY A 114 1.71 0.60 9.10
N MET A 115 1.92 -0.11 10.22
CA MET A 115 0.85 -0.62 11.08
C MET A 115 0.17 0.53 11.83
N GLU A 116 -0.60 1.32 11.08
CA GLU A 116 -1.20 2.59 11.50
C GLU A 116 -2.66 2.67 11.04
N GLU A 117 -3.53 3.27 11.85
CA GLU A 117 -4.90 3.57 11.42
C GLU A 117 -4.87 4.51 10.20
N GLY A 118 -5.62 4.17 9.17
CA GLY A 118 -5.65 4.89 7.90
C GLY A 118 -4.73 4.31 6.83
N ILE A 119 -3.73 3.52 7.22
CA ILE A 119 -2.86 2.74 6.30
C ILE A 119 -3.29 1.27 6.31
N LEU A 120 -3.28 0.64 7.49
CA LEU A 120 -3.78 -0.72 7.71
C LEU A 120 -4.44 -0.78 9.10
N PRO A 121 -5.78 -0.72 9.19
CA PRO A 121 -6.73 -0.72 8.09
C PRO A 121 -6.71 0.59 7.28
N HIS A 122 -6.91 0.47 5.97
CA HIS A 122 -7.01 1.63 5.09
C HIS A 122 -8.18 2.54 5.49
N ALA A 123 -7.99 3.87 5.38
CA ALA A 123 -8.97 4.86 5.84
C ALA A 123 -10.41 4.67 5.28
N ARG A 124 -10.54 4.05 4.11
CA ARG A 124 -11.82 3.72 3.47
C ARG A 124 -12.63 2.67 4.23
N ALA A 125 -11.95 1.73 4.88
CA ALA A 125 -12.59 0.64 5.63
C ALA A 125 -13.13 1.09 7.00
N ARG A 126 -12.86 2.33 7.43
CA ARG A 126 -13.18 2.79 8.79
C ARG A 126 -14.68 2.84 9.09
N THR A 127 -15.51 3.12 8.08
CA THR A 127 -16.96 3.32 8.24
C THR A 127 -17.78 2.08 7.93
N ASP A 128 -17.17 1.04 7.37
CA ASP A 128 -17.85 -0.18 6.93
C ASP A 128 -17.21 -1.39 7.60
N MET A 129 -17.98 -2.07 8.45
CA MET A 129 -17.50 -3.24 9.19
C MET A 129 -17.08 -4.38 8.26
N ASN A 130 -17.71 -4.55 7.10
CA ASN A 130 -17.34 -5.60 6.16
C ASN A 130 -15.97 -5.32 5.52
N GLN A 131 -15.70 -4.04 5.21
CA GLN A 131 -14.39 -3.63 4.70
C GLN A 131 -13.32 -3.73 5.78
N LEU A 132 -13.65 -3.40 7.04
CA LEU A 132 -12.72 -3.56 8.15
C LEU A 132 -12.33 -5.04 8.35
N GLU A 133 -13.29 -5.94 8.25
CA GLU A 133 -13.04 -7.39 8.29
C GLU A 133 -12.19 -7.88 7.10
N GLU A 134 -12.31 -7.25 5.94
CA GLU A 134 -11.44 -7.55 4.79
C GLU A 134 -10.00 -7.08 5.04
N GLU A 135 -9.80 -5.87 5.58
CA GLU A 135 -8.48 -5.37 5.97
C GLU A 135 -7.86 -6.24 7.09
N ARG A 136 -8.69 -6.75 8.02
CA ARG A 136 -8.28 -7.71 9.05
C ARG A 136 -7.79 -9.02 8.41
N ARG A 137 -8.51 -9.55 7.42
CA ARG A 137 -8.07 -10.71 6.63
C ARG A 137 -6.76 -10.44 5.89
N LEU A 138 -6.61 -9.26 5.30
CA LEU A 138 -5.38 -8.85 4.61
C LEU A 138 -4.19 -8.78 5.58
N CYS A 139 -4.39 -8.23 6.78
CA CYS A 139 -3.40 -8.24 7.86
C CYS A 139 -2.99 -9.68 8.23
N PHE A 140 -3.98 -10.57 8.43
CA PHE A 140 -3.73 -11.99 8.71
C PHE A 140 -2.94 -12.69 7.59
N VAL A 141 -3.27 -12.43 6.33
CA VAL A 141 -2.49 -12.95 5.18
C VAL A 141 -1.04 -12.50 5.29
N GLY A 142 -0.78 -11.21 5.55
CA GLY A 142 0.57 -10.68 5.77
C GLY A 142 1.33 -11.39 6.88
N ILE A 143 0.66 -11.62 8.02
CA ILE A 143 1.24 -12.31 9.18
C ILE A 143 1.66 -13.73 8.82
N THR A 144 0.78 -14.47 8.13
CA THR A 144 1.04 -15.86 7.74
C THR A 144 2.04 -16.02 6.61
N ARG A 145 2.59 -14.94 6.04
CA ARG A 145 3.70 -15.06 5.08
C ARG A 145 5.04 -15.28 5.78
N ALA A 146 5.13 -15.02 7.09
CA ALA A 146 6.34 -15.18 7.87
C ALA A 146 6.49 -16.63 8.36
N GLN A 147 7.63 -17.26 8.07
CA GLN A 147 7.93 -18.62 8.54
C GLN A 147 8.64 -18.65 9.90
N GLN A 148 9.53 -17.69 10.15
CA GLN A 148 10.36 -17.69 11.38
C GLN A 148 10.18 -16.42 12.20
N ARG A 149 10.19 -15.26 11.55
CA ARG A 149 10.10 -13.97 12.26
C ARG A 149 9.24 -12.97 11.51
N ILE A 150 8.39 -12.29 12.26
CA ILE A 150 7.66 -11.12 11.79
C ILE A 150 8.08 -9.87 12.57
N ILE A 151 8.20 -8.76 11.86
CA ILE A 151 8.49 -7.44 12.44
C ILE A 151 7.38 -6.50 12.01
N PHE A 152 6.79 -5.81 12.98
CA PHE A 152 5.85 -4.73 12.73
C PHE A 152 6.53 -3.39 12.93
N SER A 153 6.21 -2.39 12.10
CA SER A 153 6.65 -1.02 12.33
C SER A 153 5.53 -0.01 12.13
N ARG A 154 5.56 1.05 12.94
CA ARG A 154 4.75 2.26 12.80
C ARG A 154 5.66 3.48 12.92
N ALA A 155 5.36 4.53 12.19
CA ALA A 155 5.96 5.84 12.39
C ALA A 155 5.21 6.57 13.52
N PHE A 156 5.86 7.50 14.23
CA PHE A 156 5.17 8.40 15.17
C PHE A 156 4.38 9.50 14.44
N ALA A 157 4.95 10.01 13.36
CA ALA A 157 4.35 11.03 12.52
C ALA A 157 4.72 10.76 11.06
N ARG A 158 3.79 11.05 10.15
CA ARG A 158 3.96 10.83 8.70
C ARG A 158 3.59 12.10 7.95
N THR A 159 4.31 12.38 6.86
CA THR A 159 3.94 13.46 5.95
C THR A 159 3.04 12.88 4.86
N LEU A 160 1.78 13.28 4.85
CA LEU A 160 0.82 12.93 3.80
C LEU A 160 0.39 14.21 3.09
N MET A 161 0.49 14.25 1.75
CA MET A 161 0.11 15.41 0.93
C MET A 161 0.69 16.75 1.44
N GLY A 162 1.95 16.75 1.89
CA GLY A 162 2.65 17.93 2.40
C GLY A 162 2.33 18.33 3.84
N ARG A 163 1.36 17.67 4.49
CA ARG A 163 1.03 17.89 5.91
C ARG A 163 1.61 16.78 6.77
N ARG A 164 2.33 17.14 7.83
CA ARG A 164 2.82 16.20 8.83
C ARG A 164 1.74 15.95 9.87
N GLU A 165 1.30 14.71 9.99
CA GLU A 165 0.28 14.29 10.94
C GLU A 165 0.83 13.21 11.88
N ARG A 166 0.38 13.22 13.13
CA ARG A 166 0.65 12.12 14.07
C ARG A 166 -0.15 10.90 13.63
N THR A 167 0.45 9.73 13.76
CA THR A 167 -0.18 8.48 13.38
C THR A 167 -0.76 7.80 14.62
N VAL A 168 -1.87 7.10 14.42
CA VAL A 168 -2.46 6.23 15.44
C VAL A 168 -2.01 4.79 15.16
N PRO A 169 -1.61 3.99 16.16
CA PRO A 169 -1.29 2.57 15.94
C PRO A 169 -2.47 1.82 15.33
N SER A 170 -2.19 0.83 14.47
CA SER A 170 -3.24 -0.03 13.94
C SER A 170 -3.98 -0.76 15.08
N PRO A 171 -5.32 -0.82 15.06
CA PRO A 171 -6.09 -1.59 16.02
C PRO A 171 -5.70 -3.08 15.99
N PHE A 172 -5.26 -3.61 14.84
CA PHE A 172 -4.87 -5.01 14.68
C PHE A 172 -3.65 -5.39 15.54
N LEU A 173 -2.81 -4.43 15.95
CA LEU A 173 -1.70 -4.70 16.87
C LEU A 173 -2.18 -5.06 18.27
N ARG A 174 -3.32 -4.52 18.73
CA ARG A 174 -3.85 -4.78 20.08
C ARG A 174 -4.62 -6.09 20.18
N GLU A 175 -5.00 -6.65 19.03
CA GLU A 175 -5.69 -7.92 18.94
C GLU A 175 -4.71 -9.10 19.02
N MET A 176 -3.42 -8.83 18.86
CA MET A 176 -2.36 -9.81 19.04
C MET A 176 -2.07 -10.02 20.53
N PRO A 177 -1.73 -11.25 20.96
CA PRO A 177 -1.34 -11.51 22.34
C PRO A 177 -0.11 -10.68 22.73
N ALA A 178 -0.25 -9.81 23.72
CA ALA A 178 0.83 -8.92 24.15
C ALA A 178 2.09 -9.67 24.63
N GLU A 179 1.91 -10.87 25.17
CA GLU A 179 2.99 -11.76 25.64
C GLU A 179 3.93 -12.21 24.50
N LEU A 180 3.47 -12.16 23.25
CA LEU A 180 4.24 -12.57 22.07
C LEU A 180 4.89 -11.37 21.35
N ILE A 181 4.72 -10.15 21.86
CA ILE A 181 5.19 -8.93 21.20
C ILE A 181 6.31 -8.30 22.04
N GLU A 182 7.49 -8.22 21.43
CA GLU A 182 8.57 -7.37 21.92
C GLU A 182 8.43 -5.97 21.30
N ILE A 183 8.31 -4.95 22.14
CA ILE A 183 8.20 -3.55 21.70
C ILE A 183 9.56 -2.88 21.86
N THR A 184 10.07 -2.33 20.75
CA THR A 184 11.25 -1.47 20.77
C THR A 184 10.86 -0.10 20.23
N ASP A 185 10.92 0.94 21.06
CA ASP A 185 10.84 2.31 20.55
C ASP A 185 12.23 2.82 20.15
N LYS A 186 12.30 3.41 18.95
CA LYS A 186 13.51 4.03 18.39
C LYS A 186 13.35 5.52 18.11
N THR A 187 12.23 6.12 18.52
CA THR A 187 11.99 7.54 18.26
C THR A 187 12.80 8.46 19.16
N GLY A 188 13.32 7.96 20.29
CA GLY A 188 14.00 8.76 21.30
C GLY A 188 13.06 9.72 22.03
N LEU A 189 11.75 9.47 21.95
CA LEU A 189 10.72 10.16 22.71
C LEU A 189 10.38 9.27 23.90
N ASP A 190 10.43 9.79 25.13
CA ASP A 190 10.06 9.02 26.31
C ASP A 190 8.57 8.63 26.24
N PHE A 191 8.30 7.37 25.92
CA PHE A 191 6.96 6.78 25.91
C PHE A 191 6.52 6.24 27.29
N ASP A 192 7.42 6.22 28.28
CA ASP A 192 7.24 5.49 29.54
C ASP A 192 6.32 6.17 30.57
N ARG A 193 5.26 6.86 30.09
CA ARG A 193 4.27 7.47 30.99
C ARG A 193 2.81 7.29 30.61
N ASP A 194 2.48 6.75 29.44
CA ASP A 194 1.07 6.64 28.99
C ASP A 194 0.53 5.20 28.92
N THR A 195 1.38 4.18 29.05
CA THR A 195 0.93 2.77 28.97
C THR A 195 0.69 2.08 30.32
N SER A 196 0.97 2.75 31.44
CA SER A 196 0.73 2.21 32.79
C SER A 196 0.06 3.19 33.77
N GLU A 197 -0.25 4.43 33.37
CA GLU A 197 -1.02 5.40 34.17
C GLU A 197 -2.27 5.96 33.44
N GLY A 198 -2.76 5.27 32.41
CA GLY A 198 -4.07 5.54 31.78
C GLY A 198 -5.25 4.80 32.43
N ALA A 199 -5.02 4.11 33.56
CA ALA A 199 -6.07 3.58 34.42
C ALA A 199 -6.66 4.64 35.36
N ALA A 200 -6.37 5.92 35.12
CA ALA A 200 -7.00 7.04 35.78
C ALA A 200 -8.01 7.70 34.82
N ASP A 201 -9.29 7.46 35.11
CA ASP A 201 -10.43 8.19 34.58
C ASP A 201 -10.83 7.92 33.11
N SER A 202 -11.21 6.66 32.85
CA SER A 202 -12.51 6.43 32.19
C SER A 202 -13.62 7.03 33.08
N GLN A 203 -13.68 8.36 33.18
CA GLN A 203 -14.82 9.04 33.78
C GLN A 203 -16.05 8.57 33.03
N ASN A 204 -17.06 8.18 33.79
CA ASN A 204 -18.36 7.77 33.31
C ASN A 204 -19.00 8.91 32.50
N PHE A 205 -18.63 9.05 31.23
CA PHE A 205 -19.29 9.97 30.31
C PHE A 205 -20.75 9.54 30.17
N ARG A 206 -21.67 10.51 30.23
CA ARG A 206 -23.11 10.26 30.08
C ARG A 206 -23.64 10.93 28.83
N SER A 207 -24.65 10.34 28.19
CA SER A 207 -25.41 11.05 27.17
C SER A 207 -25.97 12.35 27.76
N GLY A 208 -25.85 13.43 27.01
CA GLY A 208 -26.23 14.78 27.38
C GLY A 208 -25.14 15.62 28.04
N GLN A 209 -24.01 15.03 28.46
CA GLN A 209 -22.91 15.74 29.14
C GLN A 209 -22.17 16.70 28.20
N MET A 210 -21.70 17.83 28.74
CA MET A 210 -20.87 18.79 28.03
C MET A 210 -19.40 18.37 28.13
N VAL A 211 -18.69 18.40 27.00
CA VAL A 211 -17.29 18.00 26.90
C VAL A 211 -16.51 19.01 26.06
N ARG A 212 -15.21 19.12 26.35
CA ARG A 212 -14.25 19.88 25.56
C ARG A 212 -13.31 18.91 24.87
N HIS A 213 -13.17 19.05 23.55
CA HIS A 213 -12.16 18.35 22.76
C HIS A 213 -11.07 19.34 22.31
N PRO A 214 -9.78 18.98 22.39
CA PRO A 214 -8.67 19.88 22.00
C PRO A 214 -8.81 20.46 20.59
N THR A 215 -9.17 19.61 19.62
CA THR A 215 -9.38 20.00 18.21
C THR A 215 -10.76 20.58 17.91
N PHE A 216 -11.84 19.94 18.40
CA PHE A 216 -13.21 20.26 17.97
C PHE A 216 -13.91 21.29 18.87
N GLY A 217 -13.28 21.66 19.99
CA GLY A 217 -13.80 22.63 20.94
C GLY A 217 -14.91 22.04 21.81
N LEU A 218 -15.86 22.89 22.20
CA LEU A 218 -16.99 22.51 23.06
C LEU A 218 -18.01 21.68 22.28
N GLY A 219 -18.48 20.59 22.88
CA GLY A 219 -19.52 19.75 22.32
C GLY A 219 -20.33 19.01 23.38
N ARG A 220 -21.51 18.54 22.99
CA ARG A 220 -22.41 17.77 23.85
C ARG A 220 -22.44 16.32 23.40
N ILE A 221 -22.30 15.39 24.33
CA ILE A 221 -22.46 13.97 24.02
C ILE A 221 -23.94 13.73 23.69
N ALA A 222 -24.24 13.34 22.45
CA ALA A 222 -25.59 13.00 22.01
C ALA A 222 -25.92 11.54 22.37
N GLU A 223 -24.98 10.63 22.15
CA GLU A 223 -25.21 9.19 22.29
C GLU A 223 -23.91 8.49 22.67
N ILE A 224 -24.02 7.44 23.49
CA ILE A 224 -22.91 6.57 23.85
C ILE A 224 -23.30 5.15 23.45
N GLN A 225 -22.47 4.55 22.61
CA GLN A 225 -22.59 3.16 22.19
C GLN A 225 -21.53 2.35 22.93
N GLU A 226 -21.98 1.68 23.98
CA GLU A 226 -21.14 0.79 24.79
C GLU A 226 -20.86 -0.49 24.01
N MET A 227 -19.64 -0.59 23.49
CA MET A 227 -19.14 -1.78 22.78
C MET A 227 -17.92 -2.35 23.52
N GLY A 228 -18.08 -2.62 24.82
CA GLY A 228 -16.99 -3.09 25.67
C GLY A 228 -15.85 -2.06 25.77
N ARG A 229 -14.61 -2.45 25.44
CA ARG A 229 -13.42 -1.58 25.56
C ARG A 229 -13.34 -0.46 24.51
N HIS A 230 -14.22 -0.44 23.51
CA HIS A 230 -14.22 0.59 22.46
C HIS A 230 -15.53 1.38 22.44
N THR A 231 -15.88 1.96 23.58
CA THR A 231 -17.06 2.81 23.71
C THR A 231 -16.97 4.00 22.75
N ARG A 232 -17.94 4.08 21.83
CA ARG A 232 -18.06 5.17 20.88
C ARG A 232 -19.01 6.22 21.44
N ALA A 233 -18.58 7.47 21.46
CA ALA A 233 -19.42 8.61 21.78
C ALA A 233 -19.68 9.43 20.52
N ILE A 234 -20.96 9.69 20.27
CA ILE A 234 -21.39 10.65 19.27
C ILE A 234 -21.48 12.00 20.00
N VAL A 235 -20.63 12.94 19.61
CA VAL A 235 -20.54 14.28 20.20
C VAL A 235 -20.93 15.33 19.16
N GLU A 236 -21.83 16.22 19.53
CA GLU A 236 -22.24 17.36 18.73
C GLU A 236 -21.45 18.60 19.15
N PHE A 237 -20.44 18.96 18.36
CA PHE A 237 -19.57 20.11 18.62
C PHE A 237 -20.15 21.40 18.05
N THR A 238 -20.09 22.49 18.80
CA THR A 238 -20.63 23.80 18.39
C THR A 238 -19.97 24.32 17.12
N ARG A 239 -18.67 24.06 16.94
CA ARG A 239 -17.90 24.52 15.77
C ARG A 239 -17.70 23.45 14.70
N ALA A 240 -17.61 22.18 15.08
CA ALA A 240 -17.23 21.08 14.19
C ALA A 240 -18.41 20.17 13.78
N GLY A 241 -19.61 20.43 14.30
CA GLY A 241 -20.80 19.61 14.07
C GLY A 241 -20.71 18.23 14.74
N ARG A 242 -21.58 17.32 14.31
CA ARG A 242 -21.65 15.94 14.84
C ARG A 242 -20.42 15.12 14.45
N LYS A 243 -19.76 14.51 15.43
CA LYS A 243 -18.60 13.62 15.27
C LYS A 243 -18.76 12.37 16.11
N THR A 244 -18.31 11.24 15.58
CA THR A 244 -18.21 9.98 16.32
C THR A 244 -16.77 9.78 16.75
N LEU A 245 -16.55 9.63 18.06
CA LEU A 245 -15.23 9.52 18.68
C LEU A 245 -15.18 8.26 19.54
N ILE A 246 -14.00 7.66 19.69
CA ILE A 246 -13.77 6.55 20.62
C ILE A 246 -13.27 7.16 21.93
N LEU A 247 -14.01 6.98 23.04
CA LEU A 247 -13.79 7.71 24.29
C LEU A 247 -12.34 7.60 24.80
N GLU A 248 -11.75 6.42 24.70
CA GLU A 248 -10.37 6.13 25.10
C GLU A 248 -9.32 7.00 24.38
N TYR A 249 -9.60 7.46 23.15
CA TYR A 249 -8.65 8.25 22.34
C TYR A 249 -9.09 9.69 22.11
N ALA A 250 -10.32 10.01 22.50
CA ALA A 250 -10.95 11.29 22.19
C ALA A 250 -10.41 12.46 23.03
N GLN A 251 -9.64 12.17 24.10
CA GLN A 251 -9.10 13.19 25.03
C GLN A 251 -10.17 14.21 25.44
N LEU A 252 -11.38 13.73 25.71
CA LEU A 252 -12.49 14.59 26.09
C LEU A 252 -12.31 15.01 27.54
N GLU A 253 -12.37 16.30 27.78
CA GLU A 253 -12.44 16.84 29.13
C GLU A 253 -13.90 17.12 29.49
N PRO A 254 -14.43 16.53 30.57
CA PRO A 254 -15.78 16.82 31.01
C PRO A 254 -15.87 18.24 31.56
N LEU A 255 -16.90 18.96 31.14
CA LEU A 255 -17.28 20.23 31.73
C LEU A 255 -18.49 19.94 32.62
N GLY A 256 -18.31 20.18 33.92
CA GLY A 256 -19.22 19.79 35.01
C GLY A 256 -20.70 20.03 34.73
#